data_AF-A0A9W7AFS8-F1
#
_entry.id   AF-A0A9W7AFS8-F1
#
_cell.length_a   1.000
_cell.length_b   1.000
_cell.length_c   1.000
_cell.angle_alpha   90.00
_cell.angle_beta   90.00
_cell.angle_gamma   90.00
#
_symmetry.space_group_name_H-M   'P 1'
#
loop_
_entity.id
_entity.type
_entity.pdbx_description
1 polymer ?
#
loop_
_entity_poly.entity_id
_entity_poly.type
_entity_poly.pdbx_seq_one_letter_code
_entity_poly.pdbx_strand_id
1 'polypeptide(L)'
;HDASVLAKAIDRKEVVERIVREGKPQGIANTIWAMATLQHDAPTLAKAIDSKEVVERLVREGNPQDISNTIWAMATLQHDSPMLAKAIDSKEVVERLVREGKPQGIANTIWAMAKLQHDAPMLAKAIDRKEVVEKLVREGKPQEIANTIWAMATLQHDAPVLAKAIDSKEVVESTSRCYNFASPSYVSCFGNYPEVPTTLAESTLAYLDSYSPNTWHDDPIRTLLKDQELKESSNPIDTLDAFNNVNGKIIHATSSEVDQVIAHINTYTPPVKDCREAVRKIEDELLTDYPGFLIGNQAVDFRKQDGVTEIEESIEANPVERRMNDLLISDESSGKIVI
;
A
#
# COMPACT_ATOMS: atom_id res chain seq x y z
N HIS A 1 -28.00 -15.88 -1.82
CA HIS A 1 -29.30 -16.21 -2.44
C HIS A 1 -30.43 -15.34 -1.88
N ASP A 2 -30.45 -15.08 -0.57
CA ASP A 2 -31.54 -14.31 0.09
C ASP A 2 -31.58 -12.80 -0.24
N ALA A 3 -30.43 -12.15 -0.40
CA ALA A 3 -30.39 -10.71 -0.70
C ALA A 3 -31.04 -10.33 -2.04
N SER A 4 -30.94 -11.20 -3.06
CA SER A 4 -31.57 -10.95 -4.37
C SER A 4 -33.09 -11.11 -4.30
N VAL A 5 -33.61 -12.06 -3.51
CA VAL A 5 -35.06 -12.23 -3.32
C VAL A 5 -35.65 -11.01 -2.61
N LEU A 6 -34.96 -10.51 -1.58
CA LEU A 6 -35.36 -9.30 -0.87
C LEU A 6 -35.31 -8.06 -1.78
N ALA A 7 -34.23 -7.89 -2.56
CA ALA A 7 -34.10 -6.78 -3.52
C ALA A 7 -35.26 -6.77 -4.54
N LYS A 8 -35.62 -7.93 -5.09
CA LYS A 8 -36.80 -8.07 -5.98
C LYS A 8 -38.11 -7.75 -5.28
N ALA A 9 -38.24 -8.06 -3.99
CA ALA A 9 -39.44 -7.73 -3.23
C ALA A 9 -39.54 -6.22 -2.94
N ILE A 10 -38.41 -5.54 -2.72
CA ILE A 10 -38.34 -4.10 -2.48
C ILE A 10 -38.80 -3.30 -3.71
N ASP A 11 -38.43 -3.72 -4.93
CA ASP A 11 -38.81 -3.00 -6.16
C ASP A 11 -40.26 -3.30 -6.63
N ARG A 12 -41.06 -4.05 -5.87
CA ARG A 12 -42.48 -4.25 -6.20
C ARG A 12 -43.26 -2.95 -6.00
N LYS A 13 -44.18 -2.65 -6.91
CA LYS A 13 -44.97 -1.42 -6.95
C LYS A 13 -45.57 -1.05 -5.59
N GLU A 14 -46.24 -1.98 -4.91
CA GLU A 14 -46.92 -1.72 -3.64
C GLU A 14 -45.92 -1.40 -2.51
N VAL A 15 -44.73 -2.01 -2.56
CA VAL A 15 -43.66 -1.78 -1.59
C VAL A 15 -42.98 -0.43 -1.86
N VAL A 16 -42.69 -0.12 -3.12
CA VAL A 16 -42.15 1.18 -3.55
C VAL A 16 -43.11 2.30 -3.17
N GLU A 17 -44.40 2.17 -3.46
CA GLU A 17 -45.43 3.16 -3.08
C GLU A 17 -45.43 3.43 -1.58
N ARG A 18 -45.29 2.39 -0.76
CA ARG A 18 -45.18 2.55 0.70
C ARG A 18 -43.88 3.25 1.10
N ILE A 19 -42.75 2.84 0.53
CA ILE A 19 -41.43 3.45 0.78
C ILE A 19 -41.45 4.94 0.45
N VAL A 20 -41.99 5.33 -0.71
CA VAL A 20 -42.01 6.74 -1.10
C VAL A 20 -43.09 7.53 -0.38
N ARG A 21 -44.19 6.93 0.07
CA ARG A 21 -45.22 7.66 0.82
C ARG A 21 -44.80 7.91 2.27
N GLU A 22 -44.25 6.91 2.94
CA GLU A 22 -44.00 6.92 4.40
C GLU A 22 -42.52 7.12 4.75
N GLY A 23 -41.61 6.89 3.80
CA GLY A 23 -40.18 6.96 4.02
C GLY A 23 -39.67 8.39 4.17
N LYS A 24 -38.85 8.60 5.21
CA LYS A 24 -38.01 9.80 5.32
C LYS A 24 -36.92 9.79 4.23
N PRO A 25 -36.38 10.95 3.84
CA PRO A 25 -35.30 11.05 2.85
C PRO A 25 -34.15 10.05 3.06
N GLN A 26 -33.66 9.92 4.29
CA GLN A 26 -32.63 8.95 4.66
C GLN A 26 -33.01 7.49 4.34
N GLY A 27 -34.26 7.10 4.60
CA GLY A 27 -34.75 5.75 4.31
C GLY A 27 -34.78 5.47 2.81
N ILE A 28 -35.20 6.44 2.02
CA ILE A 28 -35.24 6.35 0.55
C ILE A 28 -33.82 6.26 -0.01
N ALA A 29 -32.93 7.17 0.43
CA ALA A 29 -31.52 7.19 0.03
C ALA A 29 -30.82 5.87 0.36
N ASN A 30 -30.97 5.36 1.58
CA ASN A 30 -30.37 4.09 1.99
C ASN A 30 -30.94 2.89 1.22
N THR A 31 -32.23 2.91 0.86
CA THR A 31 -32.85 1.83 0.10
C THR A 31 -32.25 1.75 -1.30
N ILE A 32 -32.22 2.86 -2.04
CA ILE A 32 -31.66 2.86 -3.40
C ILE A 32 -30.14 2.63 -3.38
N TRP A 33 -29.44 3.15 -2.38
CA TRP A 33 -28.02 2.89 -2.18
C TRP A 33 -27.73 1.41 -1.91
N ALA A 34 -28.58 0.73 -1.13
CA ALA A 34 -28.47 -0.71 -0.91
C ALA A 34 -28.71 -1.50 -2.21
N MET A 35 -29.68 -1.09 -3.04
CA MET A 35 -29.91 -1.70 -4.37
C MET A 35 -28.68 -1.55 -5.27
N ALA A 36 -28.10 -0.36 -5.33
CA ALA A 36 -26.87 -0.08 -6.07
C ALA A 36 -25.67 -0.91 -5.57
N THR A 37 -25.51 -1.01 -4.25
CA THR A 37 -24.43 -1.79 -3.62
C THR A 37 -24.58 -3.28 -3.88
N LEU A 38 -25.80 -3.79 -3.90
CA LEU A 38 -26.13 -5.17 -4.28
C LEU A 38 -26.02 -5.43 -5.78
N GLN A 39 -25.76 -4.40 -6.60
CA GLN A 39 -25.80 -4.44 -8.06
C GLN A 39 -27.12 -5.02 -8.58
N HIS A 40 -28.22 -4.74 -7.86
CA HIS A 40 -29.54 -5.20 -8.23
C HIS A 40 -30.34 -4.04 -8.80
N ASP A 41 -30.79 -4.20 -10.03
CA ASP A 41 -31.61 -3.21 -10.71
C ASP A 41 -32.92 -2.93 -9.94
N ALA A 42 -33.35 -1.66 -9.95
CA ALA A 42 -34.50 -1.16 -9.18
C ALA A 42 -35.32 -0.11 -9.97
N PRO A 43 -35.82 -0.45 -11.17
CA PRO A 43 -36.45 0.53 -12.07
C PRO A 43 -37.71 1.17 -11.48
N THR A 44 -38.48 0.44 -10.67
CA THR A 44 -39.73 0.96 -10.09
C THR A 44 -39.43 2.00 -9.01
N LEU A 45 -38.48 1.68 -8.13
CA LEU A 45 -38.00 2.58 -7.07
C LEU A 45 -37.31 3.81 -7.67
N ALA A 46 -36.43 3.60 -8.65
CA ALA A 46 -35.72 4.67 -9.36
C ALA A 46 -36.71 5.69 -9.96
N LYS A 47 -37.71 5.20 -10.70
CA LYS A 47 -38.77 6.06 -11.27
C LYS A 47 -39.58 6.80 -10.21
N ALA A 48 -39.84 6.17 -9.06
CA ALA A 48 -40.57 6.81 -7.98
C ALA A 48 -39.74 7.89 -7.27
N ILE A 49 -38.42 7.68 -7.16
CA ILE A 49 -37.47 8.65 -6.59
C ILE A 49 -37.39 9.92 -7.42
N ASP A 50 -37.38 9.82 -8.75
CA ASP A 50 -37.37 10.98 -9.65
C ASP A 50 -38.76 11.65 -9.82
N SER A 51 -39.76 11.27 -9.03
CA SER A 51 -41.06 11.94 -9.03
C SER A 51 -41.00 13.28 -8.28
N LYS A 52 -41.82 14.25 -8.72
CA LYS A 52 -41.87 15.60 -8.14
C LYS A 52 -41.99 15.59 -6.61
N GLU A 53 -42.93 14.82 -6.08
CA GLU A 53 -43.21 14.76 -4.63
C GLU A 53 -41.99 14.26 -3.84
N VAL A 54 -41.33 13.20 -4.34
CA VAL A 54 -40.17 12.60 -3.66
C VAL A 54 -38.95 13.51 -3.77
N VAL A 55 -38.70 14.09 -4.94
CA VAL A 55 -37.60 15.05 -5.15
C VAL A 55 -37.79 16.28 -4.25
N GLU A 56 -38.98 16.89 -4.23
CA GLU A 56 -39.28 18.04 -3.36
C GLU A 56 -39.07 17.73 -1.88
N ARG A 57 -39.48 16.54 -1.43
CA ARG A 57 -39.23 16.11 -0.05
C ARG A 57 -37.75 15.85 0.22
N LEU A 58 -37.04 15.20 -0.70
CA LEU A 58 -35.61 14.91 -0.57
C LEU A 58 -34.80 16.20 -0.47
N VAL A 59 -35.09 17.21 -1.29
CA VAL A 59 -34.38 18.49 -1.20
C VAL A 59 -34.81 19.34 -0.01
N ARG A 60 -36.06 19.25 0.45
CA ARG A 60 -36.52 20.02 1.61
C ARG A 60 -36.00 19.45 2.93
N GLU A 61 -36.05 18.13 3.09
CA GLU A 61 -35.85 17.46 4.38
C GLU A 61 -34.57 16.61 4.43
N GLY A 62 -34.01 16.25 3.28
CA GLY A 62 -32.79 15.44 3.21
C GLY A 62 -31.54 16.23 3.53
N ASN A 63 -30.62 15.58 4.23
CA ASN A 63 -29.29 16.14 4.47
C ASN A 63 -28.37 15.93 3.23
N PRO A 64 -27.19 16.55 3.18
CA PRO A 64 -26.24 16.37 2.08
C PRO A 64 -25.89 14.91 1.73
N GLN A 65 -25.81 14.04 2.74
CA GLN A 65 -25.50 12.61 2.55
C GLN A 65 -26.67 11.88 1.89
N ASP A 66 -27.92 12.17 2.27
CA ASP A 66 -29.10 11.58 1.66
C ASP A 66 -29.16 11.92 0.16
N ILE A 67 -28.86 13.18 -0.19
CA ILE A 67 -28.83 13.65 -1.57
C ILE A 67 -27.71 12.97 -2.36
N SER A 68 -26.48 12.99 -1.83
CA SER A 68 -25.33 12.40 -2.51
C SER A 68 -25.50 10.89 -2.72
N ASN A 69 -26.02 10.17 -1.72
CA ASN A 69 -26.25 8.74 -1.82
C ASN A 69 -27.34 8.42 -2.84
N THR A 70 -28.40 9.20 -2.89
CA THR A 70 -29.50 9.00 -3.84
C THR A 70 -28.99 9.16 -5.27
N ILE A 71 -28.39 10.30 -5.63
CA ILE A 71 -27.94 10.54 -7.01
C ILE A 71 -26.80 9.60 -7.42
N TRP A 72 -25.90 9.28 -6.50
CA TRP A 72 -24.84 8.29 -6.75
C TRP A 72 -25.41 6.90 -7.04
N ALA A 73 -26.43 6.47 -6.31
CA ALA A 73 -27.08 5.19 -6.54
C ALA A 73 -27.82 5.15 -7.88
N MET A 74 -28.52 6.24 -8.24
CA MET A 74 -29.16 6.38 -9.55
C MET A 74 -28.14 6.28 -10.69
N ALA A 75 -27.02 6.99 -10.58
CA ALA A 75 -25.92 6.93 -11.54
C ALA A 75 -25.26 5.54 -11.62
N THR A 76 -25.08 4.87 -10.48
CA THR A 76 -24.49 3.52 -10.40
C THR A 76 -25.38 2.47 -11.06
N LEU A 77 -26.69 2.56 -10.85
CA LEU A 77 -27.70 1.70 -11.47
C LEU A 77 -28.05 2.13 -12.91
N GLN A 78 -27.49 3.24 -13.40
CA GLN A 78 -27.74 3.79 -14.73
C GLN A 78 -29.20 4.21 -14.96
N HIS A 79 -29.89 4.64 -13.91
CA HIS A 79 -31.23 5.23 -14.02
C HIS A 79 -31.14 6.73 -14.18
N ASP A 80 -31.58 7.21 -15.33
CA ASP A 80 -31.69 8.64 -15.60
C ASP A 80 -32.62 9.33 -14.59
N SER A 81 -32.26 10.52 -14.12
CA SER A 81 -32.94 11.25 -13.03
C SER A 81 -32.95 12.77 -13.24
N PRO A 82 -33.58 13.26 -14.32
CA PRO A 82 -33.54 14.67 -14.69
C PRO A 82 -34.19 15.60 -13.64
N MET A 83 -35.24 15.16 -12.94
CA MET A 83 -35.89 16.00 -11.93
C MET A 83 -34.98 16.19 -10.71
N LEU A 84 -34.38 15.09 -10.23
CA LEU A 84 -33.45 15.09 -9.13
C LEU A 84 -32.18 15.89 -9.48
N ALA A 85 -31.59 15.66 -10.65
CA ALA A 85 -30.40 16.36 -11.12
C ALA A 85 -30.63 17.89 -11.13
N LYS A 86 -31.75 18.34 -11.70
CA LYS A 86 -32.12 19.75 -11.72
C LYS A 86 -32.36 20.33 -10.32
N ALA A 87 -32.93 19.55 -9.41
CA ALA A 87 -33.18 20.01 -8.04
C ALA A 87 -31.87 20.11 -7.24
N ILE A 88 -30.91 19.20 -7.48
CA ILE A 88 -29.58 19.21 -6.88
C ILE A 88 -28.79 20.45 -7.30
N ASP A 89 -28.85 20.84 -8.58
CA ASP A 89 -28.16 22.03 -9.09
C ASP A 89 -28.88 23.36 -8.75
N SER A 90 -29.87 23.34 -7.87
CA SER A 90 -30.49 24.57 -7.36
C SER A 90 -29.59 25.26 -6.33
N LYS A 91 -29.63 26.61 -6.29
CA LYS A 91 -28.80 27.40 -5.36
C LYS A 91 -28.92 26.94 -3.91
N GLU A 92 -30.14 26.69 -3.43
CA GLU A 92 -30.38 26.28 -2.05
C GLU A 92 -29.72 24.94 -1.71
N VAL A 93 -29.88 23.95 -2.59
CA VAL A 93 -29.32 22.62 -2.39
C VAL A 93 -27.80 22.64 -2.51
N VAL A 94 -27.26 23.32 -3.53
CA VAL A 94 -25.81 23.47 -3.73
C VAL A 94 -25.14 24.11 -2.52
N GLU A 95 -25.67 25.23 -2.01
CA GLU A 95 -25.08 25.90 -0.85
C GLU A 95 -25.12 25.03 0.41
N ARG A 96 -26.22 24.27 0.60
CA ARG A 96 -26.29 23.31 1.71
C ARG A 96 -25.30 22.17 1.53
N LEU A 97 -25.18 21.62 0.31
CA LEU A 97 -24.27 20.52 -0.01
C LEU A 97 -22.81 20.88 0.28
N VAL A 98 -22.34 22.04 -0.17
CA VAL A 98 -20.93 22.42 0.05
C VAL A 98 -20.64 22.85 1.49
N ARG A 99 -21.61 23.48 2.17
CA ARG A 99 -21.47 23.96 3.54
C ARG A 99 -21.45 22.80 4.53
N GLU A 100 -22.43 21.91 4.44
CA GLU A 100 -22.68 20.86 5.44
C GLU A 100 -22.19 19.48 4.99
N GLY A 101 -22.05 19.24 3.68
CA GLY A 101 -21.62 17.96 3.14
C GLY A 101 -20.14 17.67 3.39
N LYS A 102 -19.80 16.39 3.54
CA LYS A 102 -18.41 15.93 3.57
C LYS A 102 -17.81 15.96 2.16
N PRO A 103 -16.48 16.03 2.00
CA PRO A 103 -15.79 15.91 0.71
C PRO A 103 -16.33 14.75 -0.16
N GLN A 104 -16.50 13.57 0.44
CA GLN A 104 -17.12 12.40 -0.21
C GLN A 104 -18.49 12.71 -0.84
N GLY A 105 -19.38 13.42 -0.14
CA GLY A 105 -20.71 13.74 -0.62
C GLY A 105 -20.68 14.71 -1.80
N ILE A 106 -19.78 15.70 -1.76
CA ILE A 106 -19.57 16.67 -2.86
C ILE A 106 -19.05 15.93 -4.10
N ALA A 107 -17.99 15.14 -3.94
CA ALA A 107 -17.37 14.36 -5.01
C ALA A 107 -18.35 13.37 -5.65
N ASN A 108 -19.10 12.61 -4.83
CA ASN A 108 -20.09 11.66 -5.33
C ASN A 108 -21.23 12.35 -6.10
N THR A 109 -21.64 13.54 -5.65
CA THR A 109 -22.71 14.29 -6.31
C THR A 109 -22.28 14.74 -7.71
N ILE A 110 -21.13 15.44 -7.83
CA ILE A 110 -20.66 15.91 -9.15
C ILE A 110 -20.29 14.76 -10.08
N TRP A 111 -19.71 13.67 -9.53
CA TRP A 111 -19.44 12.45 -10.29
C TRP A 111 -20.72 11.84 -10.84
N ALA A 112 -21.79 11.78 -10.04
CA ALA A 112 -23.07 11.22 -10.47
C ALA A 112 -23.73 12.09 -11.56
N MET A 113 -23.66 13.41 -11.43
CA MET A 113 -24.12 14.36 -12.46
C MET A 113 -23.39 14.12 -13.79
N ALA A 114 -22.05 14.03 -13.74
CA ALA A 114 -21.24 13.71 -14.92
C ALA A 114 -21.55 12.33 -15.51
N LYS A 115 -21.72 11.32 -14.67
CA LYS A 115 -22.01 9.94 -15.08
C LYS A 115 -23.37 9.81 -15.78
N LEU A 116 -24.37 10.55 -15.30
CA LEU A 116 -25.71 10.62 -15.90
C LEU A 116 -25.81 11.65 -17.04
N GLN A 117 -24.71 12.36 -17.36
CA GLN A 117 -24.67 13.40 -18.39
C GLN A 117 -25.63 14.57 -18.13
N HIS A 118 -25.89 14.87 -16.85
CA HIS A 118 -26.61 16.08 -16.46
C HIS A 118 -25.63 17.19 -16.12
N ASP A 119 -25.79 18.31 -16.81
CA ASP A 119 -25.01 19.51 -16.52
C ASP A 119 -25.30 20.04 -15.10
N ALA A 120 -24.29 20.59 -14.44
CA ALA A 120 -24.35 21.05 -13.05
C ALA A 120 -23.56 22.35 -12.82
N PRO A 121 -23.87 23.44 -13.55
CA PRO A 121 -23.09 24.68 -13.52
C PRO A 121 -23.05 25.35 -12.15
N MET A 122 -24.13 25.26 -11.36
CA MET A 122 -24.16 25.87 -10.03
C MET A 122 -23.27 25.10 -9.07
N LEU A 123 -23.35 23.76 -9.08
CA LEU A 123 -22.50 22.90 -8.28
C LEU A 123 -21.03 23.02 -8.68
N ALA A 124 -20.73 23.02 -9.98
CA ALA A 124 -19.37 23.17 -10.51
C ALA A 124 -18.73 24.48 -10.02
N LYS A 125 -19.44 25.59 -10.16
CA LYS A 125 -18.99 26.90 -9.67
C LYS A 125 -18.82 26.93 -8.15
N ALA A 126 -19.70 26.24 -7.42
CA ALA A 126 -19.62 26.16 -5.97
C ALA A 126 -18.43 25.32 -5.49
N ILE A 127 -18.10 24.25 -6.20
CA ILE A 127 -16.95 23.37 -5.92
C ILE A 127 -15.63 24.13 -6.08
N ASP A 128 -15.51 24.98 -7.10
CA ASP A 128 -14.30 25.77 -7.36
C ASP A 128 -14.15 27.02 -6.46
N ARG A 129 -15.03 27.20 -5.46
CA ARG A 129 -14.82 28.23 -4.44
C ARG A 129 -13.67 27.85 -3.52
N LYS A 130 -12.85 28.84 -3.15
CA LYS A 130 -11.64 28.64 -2.34
C LYS A 130 -11.90 27.81 -1.08
N GLU A 131 -12.93 28.15 -0.31
CA GLU A 131 -13.28 27.46 0.93
C GLU A 131 -13.71 26.00 0.71
N VAL A 132 -14.32 25.69 -0.43
CA VAL A 132 -14.75 24.33 -0.78
C VAL A 132 -13.58 23.51 -1.29
N VAL A 133 -12.71 24.12 -2.11
CA VAL A 133 -11.46 23.50 -2.57
C VAL A 133 -10.54 23.19 -1.38
N GLU A 134 -10.34 24.13 -0.45
CA GLU A 134 -9.55 23.90 0.76
C GLU A 134 -10.09 22.73 1.59
N LYS A 135 -11.41 22.64 1.73
CA LYS A 135 -12.07 21.52 2.40
C LYS A 135 -11.86 20.19 1.66
N LEU A 136 -12.06 20.17 0.34
CA LEU A 136 -11.85 18.97 -0.50
C LEU A 136 -10.40 18.47 -0.43
N VAL A 137 -9.44 19.38 -0.45
CA VAL A 137 -8.01 19.05 -0.43
C VAL A 137 -7.53 18.59 0.95
N ARG A 138 -8.01 19.22 2.02
CA ARG A 138 -7.54 18.96 3.39
C ARG A 138 -8.21 17.74 4.01
N GLU A 139 -9.50 17.56 3.75
CA GLU A 139 -10.32 16.51 4.40
C GLU A 139 -10.68 15.37 3.45
N GLY A 140 -10.56 15.59 2.14
CA GLY A 140 -10.95 14.61 1.14
C GLY A 140 -9.89 13.57 0.88
N LYS A 141 -10.34 12.35 0.56
CA LYS A 141 -9.45 11.27 0.11
C LYS A 141 -8.97 11.53 -1.32
N PRO A 142 -7.83 10.94 -1.74
CA PRO A 142 -7.35 11.04 -3.13
C PRO A 142 -8.42 10.67 -4.17
N GLN A 143 -9.24 9.64 -3.87
CA GLN A 143 -10.34 9.21 -4.74
C GLN A 143 -11.41 10.30 -4.92
N GLU A 144 -11.71 11.08 -3.88
CA GLU A 144 -12.74 12.12 -3.91
C GLU A 144 -12.27 13.32 -4.75
N ILE A 145 -11.00 13.68 -4.62
CA ILE A 145 -10.34 14.71 -5.45
C ILE A 145 -10.32 14.25 -6.91
N ALA A 146 -9.86 13.03 -7.19
CA ALA A 146 -9.82 12.48 -8.54
C ALA A 146 -11.19 12.41 -9.21
N ASN A 147 -12.22 11.95 -8.48
CA ASN A 147 -13.59 11.90 -8.98
C ASN A 147 -14.13 13.30 -9.29
N THR A 148 -13.81 14.28 -8.45
CA THR A 148 -14.22 15.68 -8.66
C THR A 148 -13.58 16.24 -9.94
N ILE A 149 -12.26 16.06 -10.13
CA ILE A 149 -11.54 16.52 -11.33
C ILE A 149 -12.12 15.86 -12.59
N TRP A 150 -12.27 14.54 -12.57
CA TRP A 150 -12.80 13.79 -13.70
C TRP A 150 -14.21 14.27 -14.07
N ALA A 151 -15.07 14.51 -13.07
CA ALA A 151 -16.42 14.99 -13.27
C ALA A 151 -16.46 16.40 -13.87
N MET A 152 -15.66 17.34 -13.34
CA MET A 152 -15.55 18.71 -13.84
C MET A 152 -15.08 18.71 -15.31
N ALA A 153 -14.07 17.92 -15.64
CA ALA A 153 -13.58 17.76 -17.00
C ALA A 153 -14.62 17.13 -17.94
N THR A 154 -15.34 16.10 -17.47
CA THR A 154 -16.39 15.40 -18.24
C THR A 154 -17.57 16.33 -18.56
N LEU A 155 -17.93 17.20 -17.61
CA LEU A 155 -18.98 18.21 -17.77
C LEU A 155 -18.48 19.50 -18.45
N GLN A 156 -17.19 19.59 -18.81
CA GLN A 156 -16.57 20.75 -19.45
C GLN A 156 -16.66 22.05 -18.62
N HIS A 157 -16.57 21.93 -17.29
CA HIS A 157 -16.47 23.08 -16.38
C HIS A 157 -15.03 23.37 -16.00
N ASP A 158 -14.63 24.63 -16.13
CA ASP A 158 -13.34 25.11 -15.65
C ASP A 158 -13.30 25.09 -14.12
N ALA A 159 -12.17 24.63 -13.56
CA ALA A 159 -11.92 24.57 -12.12
C ALA A 159 -10.52 25.12 -11.76
N PRO A 160 -10.23 26.41 -12.05
CA PRO A 160 -8.90 26.99 -11.86
C PRO A 160 -8.42 27.00 -10.40
N VAL A 161 -9.33 27.15 -9.42
CA VAL A 161 -8.94 27.15 -8.00
C VAL A 161 -8.58 25.74 -7.57
N LEU A 162 -9.37 24.74 -7.96
CA LEU A 162 -9.08 23.33 -7.70
C LEU A 162 -7.79 22.90 -8.37
N ALA A 163 -7.58 23.25 -9.65
CA ALA A 163 -6.36 22.95 -10.38
C ALA A 163 -5.12 23.54 -9.69
N LYS A 164 -5.17 24.84 -9.34
CA LYS A 164 -4.08 25.50 -8.62
C LYS A 164 -3.83 24.89 -7.25
N ALA A 165 -4.88 24.45 -6.55
CA ALA A 165 -4.73 23.81 -5.25
C ALA A 165 -4.00 22.46 -5.40
N ILE A 166 -4.37 21.62 -6.37
CA ILE A 166 -3.72 20.33 -6.63
C ILE A 166 -2.25 20.49 -7.07
N ASP A 167 -1.95 21.53 -7.86
CA ASP A 167 -0.58 21.85 -8.26
C ASP A 167 0.26 22.43 -7.11
N SER A 168 -0.38 22.89 -6.03
CA SER A 168 0.33 23.38 -4.85
C SER A 168 0.87 22.20 -4.04
N LYS A 169 2.07 22.37 -3.47
CA LYS A 169 2.74 21.34 -2.65
C LYS A 169 1.90 20.87 -1.45
N GLU A 170 0.87 21.59 -1.03
CA GLU A 170 0.03 21.25 0.14
C GLU A 170 -0.80 19.96 -0.06
N VAL A 171 -1.24 19.63 -1.28
CA VAL A 171 -1.99 18.36 -1.53
C VAL A 171 -1.05 17.17 -1.63
N VAL A 172 0.15 17.41 -2.17
CA VAL A 172 1.20 16.39 -2.26
C VAL A 172 1.70 16.01 -0.86
N GLU A 173 1.67 16.96 0.08
CA GLU A 173 2.04 16.73 1.49
C GLU A 173 0.87 16.20 2.34
N SER A 174 -0.40 16.55 2.05
CA SER A 174 -1.57 16.04 2.82
C SER A 174 -1.89 14.57 2.51
N THR A 175 -1.57 14.11 1.29
CA THR A 175 -1.46 12.68 1.00
C THR A 175 -0.06 12.26 1.38
N SER A 176 0.19 12.04 2.67
CA SER A 176 1.39 11.34 3.12
C SER A 176 1.44 10.02 2.36
N ARG A 177 2.21 9.96 1.26
CA ARG A 177 2.56 8.69 0.66
C ARG A 177 3.47 8.07 1.69
N CYS A 178 2.91 7.22 2.53
CA CYS A 178 3.64 6.53 3.61
C CYS A 178 4.72 5.56 3.08
N TYR A 179 5.03 5.60 1.78
CA TYR A 179 5.96 4.72 1.13
C TYR A 179 6.55 5.39 -0.12
N ASN A 180 7.88 5.43 -0.23
CA ASN A 180 8.59 6.03 -1.36
C ASN A 180 8.43 5.26 -2.68
N PHE A 181 7.70 4.15 -2.71
CA PHE A 181 7.59 3.31 -3.89
C PHE A 181 7.08 4.09 -5.11
N ALA A 182 7.75 3.89 -6.24
CA ALA A 182 7.55 4.62 -7.50
C ALA A 182 7.73 6.15 -7.42
N SER A 183 8.35 6.67 -6.36
CA SER A 183 8.82 8.07 -6.32
C SER A 183 10.12 8.25 -7.12
N PRO A 184 10.47 9.49 -7.53
CA PRO A 184 11.79 9.77 -8.11
C PRO A 184 12.95 9.30 -7.22
N SER A 185 12.82 9.43 -5.89
CA SER A 185 13.83 8.97 -4.93
C SER A 185 13.98 7.44 -4.95
N TYR A 186 12.87 6.69 -5.01
CA TYR A 186 12.90 5.24 -5.15
C TYR A 186 13.50 4.78 -6.48
N VAL A 187 13.12 5.43 -7.59
CA VAL A 187 13.69 5.14 -8.92
C VAL A 187 15.20 5.41 -8.93
N SER A 188 15.65 6.45 -8.24
CA SER A 188 17.09 6.76 -8.13
C SER A 188 17.89 5.68 -7.39
N CYS A 189 17.25 4.83 -6.56
CA CYS A 189 17.92 3.72 -5.89
C CYS A 189 18.38 2.61 -6.85
N PHE A 190 17.84 2.50 -8.07
CA PHE A 190 18.30 1.47 -9.02
C PHE A 190 19.63 1.85 -9.66
N GLY A 191 19.79 3.11 -10.05
CA GLY A 191 21.09 3.68 -10.47
C GLY A 191 21.81 2.85 -11.54
N ASN A 192 23.15 2.89 -11.51
CA ASN A 192 24.00 2.00 -12.29
C ASN A 192 24.40 0.79 -11.44
N TYR A 193 24.49 -0.37 -12.08
CA TYR A 193 25.02 -1.58 -11.47
C TYR A 193 26.55 -1.53 -11.42
N PRO A 194 27.18 -2.06 -10.36
CA PRO A 194 28.64 -2.19 -10.29
C PRO A 194 29.15 -3.20 -11.33
N GLU A 195 30.43 -3.12 -11.67
CA GLU A 195 31.06 -4.16 -12.48
C GLU A 195 31.30 -5.41 -11.64
N VAL A 196 30.90 -6.56 -12.18
CA VAL A 196 31.11 -7.87 -11.57
C VAL A 196 32.54 -8.34 -11.85
N PRO A 197 33.28 -8.89 -10.86
CA PRO A 197 34.62 -9.41 -11.07
C PRO A 197 34.64 -10.57 -12.08
N THR A 198 35.48 -10.48 -13.10
CA THR A 198 35.63 -11.57 -14.09
C THR A 198 36.44 -12.76 -13.56
N THR A 199 37.01 -12.65 -12.36
CA THR A 199 37.91 -13.63 -11.72
C THR A 199 37.19 -14.60 -10.79
N LEU A 200 35.86 -14.52 -10.66
CA LEU A 200 35.07 -15.38 -9.75
C LEU A 200 35.32 -16.87 -10.00
N ALA A 201 35.23 -17.30 -11.26
CA ALA A 201 35.48 -18.69 -11.62
C ALA A 201 36.93 -19.13 -11.36
N GLU A 202 37.92 -18.29 -11.69
CA GLU A 202 39.34 -18.58 -11.47
C GLU A 202 39.66 -18.71 -9.98
N SER A 203 39.19 -17.76 -9.15
CA SER A 203 39.40 -17.81 -7.70
C SER A 203 38.68 -18.99 -7.03
N THR A 204 37.54 -19.42 -7.58
CA THR A 204 36.81 -20.61 -7.12
C THR A 204 37.61 -21.88 -7.42
N LEU A 205 38.13 -22.03 -8.65
CA LEU A 205 38.97 -23.16 -9.01
C LEU A 205 40.24 -23.21 -8.15
N ALA A 206 40.89 -22.07 -7.92
CA ALA A 206 42.04 -21.98 -7.03
C ALA A 206 41.70 -22.43 -5.60
N TYR A 207 40.54 -22.04 -5.08
CA TYR A 207 40.08 -22.52 -3.77
C TYR A 207 39.86 -24.04 -3.78
N LEU A 208 39.12 -24.57 -4.75
CA LEU A 208 38.82 -26.00 -4.86
C LEU A 208 40.09 -26.86 -4.99
N ASP A 209 41.09 -26.39 -5.75
CA ASP A 209 42.38 -27.07 -5.91
C ASP A 209 43.18 -27.10 -4.59
N SER A 210 43.01 -26.09 -3.74
CA SER A 210 43.67 -25.98 -2.43
C SER A 210 42.84 -26.53 -1.26
N TYR A 211 41.60 -26.94 -1.50
CA TYR A 211 40.67 -27.34 -0.46
C TYR A 211 41.11 -28.64 0.22
N SER A 212 41.22 -28.60 1.56
CA SER A 212 41.47 -29.79 2.37
C SER A 212 40.15 -30.34 2.92
N PRO A 213 39.80 -31.61 2.64
CA PRO A 213 38.61 -32.24 3.20
C PRO A 213 38.59 -32.26 4.74
N ASN A 214 39.76 -32.17 5.39
CA ASN A 214 39.85 -32.16 6.85
C ASN A 214 39.61 -30.78 7.47
N THR A 215 39.42 -29.72 6.69
CA THR A 215 39.28 -28.34 7.22
C THR A 215 38.18 -28.24 8.28
N TRP A 216 37.02 -28.83 8.03
CA TRP A 216 35.88 -28.84 8.97
C TRP A 216 35.97 -29.91 10.06
N HIS A 217 36.99 -30.77 9.99
CA HIS A 217 37.28 -31.79 11.01
C HIS A 217 38.33 -31.29 12.02
N ASP A 218 39.39 -30.67 11.51
CA ASP A 218 40.52 -30.15 12.28
C ASP A 218 40.15 -28.84 13.01
N ASP A 219 39.22 -28.08 12.46
CA ASP A 219 38.61 -26.91 13.11
C ASP A 219 37.07 -27.03 13.15
N PRO A 220 36.49 -27.69 14.18
CA PRO A 220 35.06 -27.89 14.27
C PRO A 220 34.28 -26.60 14.51
N ILE A 221 33.08 -26.55 13.94
CA ILE A 221 32.11 -25.47 14.15
C ILE A 221 31.77 -25.36 15.64
N ARG A 222 31.80 -24.15 16.19
CA ARG A 222 31.53 -23.86 17.60
C ARG A 222 30.93 -22.47 17.79
N THR A 223 30.29 -22.27 18.94
CA THR A 223 29.76 -20.97 19.35
C THR A 223 30.86 -20.06 19.88
N LEU A 224 30.83 -18.79 19.47
CA LEU A 224 31.65 -17.71 20.03
C LEU A 224 30.77 -16.80 20.89
N LEU A 225 31.24 -16.45 22.10
CA LEU A 225 30.60 -15.45 22.96
C LEU A 225 31.64 -14.39 23.33
N LYS A 226 31.42 -13.13 22.91
CA LYS A 226 32.34 -12.00 23.14
C LYS A 226 33.77 -12.32 22.70
N ASP A 227 33.91 -12.82 21.47
CA ASP A 227 35.19 -13.22 20.86
C ASP A 227 35.93 -14.35 21.59
N GLN A 228 35.26 -15.01 22.54
CA GLN A 228 35.80 -16.19 23.20
C GLN A 228 35.10 -17.44 22.68
N GLU A 229 35.91 -18.39 22.24
CA GLU A 229 35.46 -19.75 22.01
C GLU A 229 34.92 -20.33 23.31
N LEU A 230 33.69 -20.83 23.25
CA LEU A 230 33.11 -21.60 24.33
C LEU A 230 33.76 -23.00 24.29
N LYS A 231 34.68 -23.25 25.22
CA LYS A 231 35.57 -24.43 25.25
C LYS A 231 35.04 -25.58 26.10
N GLU A 232 33.94 -25.40 26.82
CA GLU A 232 33.48 -26.38 27.81
C GLU A 232 32.62 -27.50 27.21
N SER A 233 32.32 -27.46 25.91
CA SER A 233 31.40 -28.41 25.30
C SER A 233 32.04 -29.68 24.74
N SER A 234 31.50 -30.81 25.22
CA SER A 234 31.19 -32.08 24.55
C SER A 234 32.11 -32.64 23.46
N ASN A 235 32.27 -33.97 23.44
CA ASN A 235 32.92 -34.70 22.35
C ASN A 235 32.38 -34.25 20.97
N PRO A 236 33.25 -33.91 20.00
CA PRO A 236 32.82 -33.48 18.67
C PRO A 236 31.88 -34.47 17.99
N ILE A 237 30.77 -33.99 17.47
CA ILE A 237 29.78 -34.79 16.74
C ILE A 237 30.01 -34.60 15.23
N ASP A 238 29.78 -35.65 14.45
CA ASP A 238 29.82 -35.57 12.99
C ASP A 238 28.72 -34.63 12.47
N THR A 239 29.10 -33.70 11.59
CA THR A 239 28.15 -32.98 10.74
C THR A 239 27.88 -33.78 9.48
N LEU A 240 26.70 -33.58 8.89
CA LEU A 240 26.30 -34.23 7.66
C LEU A 240 26.10 -33.19 6.55
N ASP A 241 26.55 -33.52 5.35
CA ASP A 241 26.22 -32.77 4.13
C ASP A 241 24.74 -32.97 3.75
N ALA A 242 24.29 -32.25 2.71
CA ALA A 242 22.93 -32.36 2.17
C ALA A 242 22.54 -33.77 1.66
N PHE A 243 23.51 -34.69 1.58
CA PHE A 243 23.35 -36.07 1.10
C PHE A 243 23.55 -37.11 2.21
N ASN A 244 23.60 -36.68 3.48
CA ASN A 244 23.83 -37.51 4.67
C ASN A 244 25.23 -38.15 4.76
N ASN A 245 26.24 -37.61 4.10
CA ASN A 245 27.64 -38.02 4.31
C ASN A 245 28.26 -37.17 5.40
N VAL A 246 29.15 -37.76 6.19
CA VAL A 246 29.94 -37.00 7.18
C VAL A 246 30.86 -36.03 6.44
N ASN A 247 30.73 -34.74 6.72
CA ASN A 247 31.53 -33.67 6.09
C ASN A 247 32.40 -32.90 7.08
N GLY A 248 32.21 -33.06 8.39
CA GLY A 248 32.96 -32.27 9.38
C GLY A 248 32.59 -32.61 10.81
N LYS A 249 32.93 -31.70 11.71
CA LYS A 249 32.67 -31.81 13.15
C LYS A 249 32.01 -30.55 13.67
N ILE A 250 31.08 -30.72 14.60
CA ILE A 250 30.46 -29.63 15.38
C ILE A 250 30.58 -29.92 16.87
N ILE A 251 30.84 -28.86 17.63
CA ILE A 251 30.81 -28.87 19.09
C ILE A 251 29.58 -28.09 19.53
N HIS A 252 28.59 -28.79 20.08
CA HIS A 252 27.37 -28.16 20.56
C HIS A 252 27.59 -27.48 21.90
N ALA A 253 27.13 -26.24 22.05
CA ALA A 253 27.14 -25.56 23.33
C ALA A 253 26.43 -26.38 24.43
N THR A 254 27.02 -26.42 25.63
CA THR A 254 26.40 -26.99 26.82
C THR A 254 25.19 -26.16 27.27
N SER A 255 24.32 -26.72 28.11
CA SER A 255 23.21 -25.95 28.70
C SER A 255 23.69 -24.70 29.44
N SER A 256 24.85 -24.77 30.12
CA SER A 256 25.43 -23.61 30.81
C SER A 256 25.93 -22.55 29.83
N GLU A 257 26.54 -22.96 28.71
CA GLU A 257 26.98 -22.07 27.65
C GLU A 257 25.78 -21.37 26.97
N VAL A 258 24.68 -22.09 26.75
CA VAL A 258 23.42 -21.52 26.25
C VAL A 258 22.86 -20.48 27.23
N ASP A 259 22.84 -20.77 28.53
CA ASP A 259 22.40 -19.83 29.56
C ASP A 259 23.24 -18.54 29.57
N GLN A 260 24.55 -18.64 29.33
CA GLN A 260 25.45 -17.48 29.21
C GLN A 260 25.11 -16.61 27.99
N VAL A 261 24.79 -17.22 26.84
CA VAL A 261 24.34 -16.49 25.64
C VAL A 261 23.01 -15.77 25.92
N ILE A 262 22.04 -16.45 26.55
CA ILE A 262 20.74 -15.85 26.90
C ILE A 262 20.93 -14.68 27.88
N ALA A 263 21.75 -14.85 28.91
CA ALA A 263 22.07 -13.79 29.87
C ALA A 263 22.74 -12.59 29.20
N HIS A 264 23.63 -12.83 28.24
CA HIS A 264 24.25 -11.77 27.45
C HIS A 264 23.21 -11.02 26.62
N ILE A 265 22.36 -11.70 25.85
CA ILE A 265 21.32 -11.07 25.01
C ILE A 265 20.37 -10.23 25.87
N ASN A 266 19.92 -10.74 27.02
CA ASN A 266 19.00 -10.03 27.91
C ASN A 266 19.59 -8.76 28.55
N THR A 267 20.91 -8.65 28.62
CA THR A 267 21.61 -7.49 29.20
C THR A 267 22.35 -6.66 28.17
N TYR A 268 22.34 -7.08 26.90
CA TYR A 268 23.07 -6.42 25.83
C TYR A 268 22.39 -5.10 25.47
N THR A 269 23.13 -4.02 25.68
CA THR A 269 22.77 -2.71 25.16
C THR A 269 23.76 -2.38 24.05
N PRO A 270 23.31 -2.28 22.79
CA PRO A 270 24.22 -2.03 21.68
C PRO A 270 24.88 -0.65 21.86
N PRO A 271 26.23 -0.56 21.72
CA PRO A 271 26.93 0.71 21.87
C PRO A 271 26.64 1.68 20.72
N VAL A 272 26.20 1.15 19.57
CA VAL A 272 25.85 1.89 18.36
C VAL A 272 24.50 1.38 17.86
N LYS A 273 23.59 2.30 17.51
CA LYS A 273 22.27 1.95 16.98
C LYS A 273 22.27 1.68 15.47
N ASP A 274 23.23 2.26 14.75
CA ASP A 274 23.38 2.12 13.31
C ASP A 274 24.70 1.43 12.97
N CYS A 275 24.62 0.15 12.64
CA CYS A 275 25.77 -0.67 12.28
C CYS A 275 25.97 -0.79 10.76
N ARG A 276 25.23 -0.05 9.93
CA ARG A 276 25.25 -0.23 8.47
C ARG A 276 26.64 -0.08 7.87
N GLU A 277 27.41 0.91 8.31
CA GLU A 277 28.76 1.12 7.80
C GLU A 277 29.68 -0.08 8.10
N ALA A 278 29.60 -0.62 9.32
CA ALA A 278 30.38 -1.78 9.71
C ALA A 278 29.97 -3.05 8.94
N VAL A 279 28.66 -3.30 8.81
CA VAL A 279 28.14 -4.45 8.05
C VAL A 279 28.51 -4.35 6.57
N ARG A 280 28.42 -3.15 5.97
CA ARG A 280 28.81 -2.93 4.56
C ARG A 280 30.29 -3.20 4.32
N LYS A 281 31.17 -2.84 5.25
CA LYS A 281 32.60 -3.16 5.15
C LYS A 281 32.86 -4.66 5.16
N ILE A 282 32.18 -5.39 6.05
CA ILE A 282 32.28 -6.85 6.11
C ILE A 282 31.76 -7.47 4.82
N GLU A 283 30.62 -7.01 4.32
CA GLU A 283 30.04 -7.49 3.06
C GLU A 283 30.95 -7.18 1.86
N ASP A 284 31.51 -5.98 1.78
CA ASP A 284 32.46 -5.60 0.72
C ASP A 284 33.72 -6.48 0.77
N GLU A 285 34.26 -6.76 1.96
CA GLU A 285 35.39 -7.69 2.15
C GLU A 285 35.04 -9.10 1.69
N LEU A 286 33.88 -9.64 2.11
CA LEU A 286 33.44 -10.98 1.72
C LEU A 286 33.28 -11.13 0.19
N LEU A 287 32.68 -10.13 -0.46
CA LEU A 287 32.39 -10.18 -1.89
C LEU A 287 33.57 -9.80 -2.78
N THR A 288 34.58 -9.10 -2.24
CA THR A 288 35.77 -8.69 -3.00
C THR A 288 36.94 -9.63 -2.77
N ASP A 289 37.24 -9.97 -1.52
CA ASP A 289 38.46 -10.67 -1.15
C ASP A 289 38.24 -12.19 -1.02
N TYR A 290 37.02 -12.61 -0.68
CA TYR A 290 36.67 -14.02 -0.44
C TYR A 290 35.61 -14.64 -1.39
N PRO A 291 35.30 -14.13 -2.60
CA PRO A 291 34.22 -14.68 -3.40
C PRO A 291 34.50 -16.13 -3.85
N GLY A 292 35.75 -16.46 -4.21
CA GLY A 292 36.14 -17.83 -4.57
C GLY A 292 35.99 -18.83 -3.43
N PHE A 293 36.27 -18.40 -2.19
CA PHE A 293 36.02 -19.19 -0.98
C PHE A 293 34.52 -19.42 -0.77
N LEU A 294 33.69 -18.39 -0.92
CA LEU A 294 32.23 -18.51 -0.76
C LEU A 294 31.62 -19.47 -1.78
N ILE A 295 31.95 -19.31 -3.06
CA ILE A 295 31.43 -20.15 -4.15
C ILE A 295 31.94 -21.58 -4.01
N GLY A 296 33.24 -21.72 -3.74
CA GLY A 296 33.89 -23.02 -3.59
C GLY A 296 33.32 -23.83 -2.44
N ASN A 297 33.05 -23.21 -1.29
CA ASN A 297 32.40 -23.90 -0.17
C ASN A 297 30.98 -24.36 -0.51
N GLN A 298 30.20 -23.55 -1.23
CA GLN A 298 28.88 -23.98 -1.69
C GLN A 298 28.96 -25.16 -2.66
N ALA A 299 29.98 -25.19 -3.52
CA ALA A 299 30.22 -26.30 -4.43
C ALA A 299 30.64 -27.57 -3.70
N VAL A 300 31.48 -27.48 -2.66
CA VAL A 300 31.92 -28.65 -1.88
C VAL A 300 30.81 -29.20 -0.99
N ASP A 301 30.11 -28.33 -0.25
CA ASP A 301 29.13 -28.75 0.75
C ASP A 301 27.78 -29.12 0.13
N PHE A 302 27.22 -28.24 -0.72
CA PHE A 302 25.90 -28.42 -1.31
C PHE A 302 25.92 -29.04 -2.71
N ARG A 303 27.11 -29.27 -3.30
CA ARG A 303 27.27 -29.64 -4.72
C ARG A 303 26.53 -28.70 -5.65
N LYS A 304 26.48 -27.43 -5.25
CA LYS A 304 25.77 -26.39 -5.98
C LYS A 304 26.52 -26.07 -7.26
N GLN A 305 25.79 -26.03 -8.37
CA GLN A 305 26.37 -25.84 -9.70
C GLN A 305 26.46 -24.36 -10.10
N ASP A 306 25.71 -23.48 -9.43
CA ASP A 306 25.52 -22.09 -9.86
C ASP A 306 25.88 -21.06 -8.78
N GLY A 307 27.02 -21.24 -8.12
CA GLY A 307 27.46 -20.31 -7.08
C GLY A 307 28.03 -18.99 -7.65
N VAL A 308 28.52 -19.00 -8.88
CA VAL A 308 29.07 -17.78 -9.53
C VAL A 308 27.96 -16.76 -9.69
N THR A 309 26.88 -17.11 -10.41
CA THR A 309 25.74 -16.23 -10.68
C THR A 309 25.17 -15.60 -9.41
N GLU A 310 25.09 -16.34 -8.30
CA GLU A 310 24.59 -15.80 -7.05
C GLU A 310 25.48 -14.71 -6.43
N ILE A 311 26.80 -14.84 -6.57
CA ILE A 311 27.73 -13.80 -6.14
C ILE A 311 27.64 -12.60 -7.09
N GLU A 312 27.47 -12.81 -8.39
CA GLU A 312 27.24 -11.72 -9.36
C GLU A 312 25.96 -10.93 -8.99
N GLU A 313 24.85 -11.65 -8.79
CA GLU A 313 23.56 -11.07 -8.39
C GLU A 313 23.66 -10.35 -7.05
N SER A 314 24.38 -10.91 -6.07
CA SER A 314 24.60 -10.26 -4.77
C SER A 314 25.38 -8.96 -4.93
N ILE A 315 26.44 -8.95 -5.74
CA ILE A 315 27.25 -7.75 -6.03
C ILE A 315 26.38 -6.66 -6.69
N GLU A 316 25.49 -7.03 -7.61
CA GLU A 316 24.62 -6.08 -8.31
C GLU A 316 23.43 -5.58 -7.48
N ALA A 317 22.82 -6.46 -6.68
CA ALA A 317 21.63 -6.16 -5.87
C ALA A 317 21.98 -5.35 -4.62
N ASN A 318 23.07 -5.67 -3.93
CA ASN A 318 23.44 -5.05 -2.65
C ASN A 318 23.49 -3.51 -2.71
N PRO A 319 24.08 -2.86 -3.73
CA PRO A 319 24.03 -1.40 -3.86
C PRO A 319 22.61 -0.83 -3.92
N VAL A 320 21.69 -1.52 -4.60
CA VAL A 320 20.29 -1.11 -4.70
C VAL A 320 19.61 -1.23 -3.34
N GLU A 321 19.77 -2.38 -2.69
CA GLU A 321 19.20 -2.63 -1.36
C GLU A 321 19.74 -1.66 -0.31
N ARG A 322 21.06 -1.39 -0.32
CA ARG A 322 21.71 -0.40 0.55
C ARG A 322 21.08 0.98 0.37
N ARG A 323 20.87 1.44 -0.87
CA ARG A 323 20.22 2.74 -1.15
C ARG A 323 18.75 2.76 -0.72
N MET A 324 18.01 1.67 -0.90
CA MET A 324 16.62 1.57 -0.45
C MET A 324 16.52 1.59 1.08
N ASN A 325 17.39 0.87 1.78
CA ASN A 325 17.47 0.86 3.24
C ASN A 325 17.86 2.25 3.79
N ASP A 326 18.79 2.95 3.13
CA ASP A 326 19.17 4.32 3.51
C ASP A 326 18.00 5.29 3.38
N LEU A 327 17.24 5.15 2.30
CA LEU A 327 16.04 5.94 2.06
C LEU A 327 14.96 5.66 3.11
N LEU A 328 14.73 4.40 3.47
CA LEU A 328 13.77 3.98 4.48
C LEU A 328 14.09 4.57 5.87
N ILE A 329 15.35 4.45 6.30
CA ILE A 329 15.81 4.97 7.60
C ILE A 329 15.76 6.50 7.63
N SER A 330 16.08 7.16 6.51
CA SER A 330 15.95 8.61 6.41
C SER A 330 14.50 9.06 6.59
N ASP A 331 13.54 8.30 6.04
CA ASP A 331 12.12 8.60 6.19
C ASP A 331 11.62 8.38 7.61
N GLU A 332 12.01 7.27 8.25
CA GLU A 332 11.74 7.00 9.67
C GLU A 332 12.31 8.11 10.56
N SER A 333 13.58 8.49 10.36
CA SER A 333 14.25 9.55 11.11
C SER A 333 13.59 10.92 10.93
N SER A 334 12.96 11.15 9.78
CA SER A 334 12.19 12.37 9.49
C SER A 334 10.73 12.32 9.98
N GLY A 335 10.31 11.22 10.61
CA GLY A 335 8.95 11.03 11.13
C GLY A 335 7.89 10.78 10.05
N LYS A 336 8.29 10.48 8.80
CA LYS A 336 7.36 10.17 7.71
C LYS A 336 6.80 8.76 7.81
N ILE A 337 7.52 7.87 8.48
CA ILE A 337 7.12 6.49 8.74
C ILE A 337 7.07 6.34 10.25
N VAL A 338 5.91 5.92 10.76
CA VAL A 338 5.72 5.55 12.18
C VAL A 338 5.65 4.03 12.22
N ILE A 339 6.65 3.40 12.82
CA ILE A 339 6.72 1.94 13.03
C ILE A 339 5.89 1.55 14.24
#